data_AF-A0ABD5SFK6-F1
#
_entry.id   AF-A0ABD5SFK6-F1
#
_cell.length_a   1.000
_cell.length_b   1.000
_cell.length_c   1.000
_cell.angle_alpha   90.00
_cell.angle_beta   90.00
_cell.angle_gamma   90.00
#
_symmetry.space_group_name_H-M   'P 1'
#
loop_
_entity.id
_entity.type
_entity.pdbx_description
1 polymer ?
#
loop_
_entity_poly.entity_id
_entity_poly.type
_entity_poly.pdbx_seq_one_letter_code
_entity_poly.pdbx_strand_id
1 'polypeptide(L)'
;GDVATRADTTADAPDPAAKAAAEREAMADLTDPLPDRIRNAFAEYEARETPTAVLVKECDLLDTCLQALVYERAERYDPAEGDPEAFREYAALDEFFETTVRRLRTETGRSVFERLHERYRDERSIGSAE
;
A
#
# COMPACT_ATOMS: atom_id res chain seq x y z
N GLY A 1 6.26 -1.76 -12.28
CA GLY A 1 5.33 -0.87 -11.57
C GLY A 1 4.62 -1.68 -10.52
N ASP A 2 4.18 -1.05 -9.45
CA ASP A 2 3.33 -1.71 -8.45
C ASP A 2 1.99 -2.06 -9.08
N VAL A 3 1.73 -3.36 -9.21
CA VAL A 3 0.44 -3.88 -9.69
C VAL A 3 -0.46 -4.02 -8.48
N ALA A 4 -1.59 -3.31 -8.49
CA ALA A 4 -2.64 -3.50 -7.50
C ALA A 4 -3.12 -4.96 -7.59
N THR A 5 -2.91 -5.73 -6.52
CA THR A 5 -3.04 -7.20 -6.53
C THR A 5 -3.81 -7.70 -5.31
N ARG A 6 -4.27 -6.81 -4.42
CA ARG A 6 -4.86 -7.19 -3.13
C ARG A 6 -6.37 -7.22 -3.13
N ALA A 7 -7.02 -6.66 -4.15
CA ALA A 7 -8.46 -6.62 -4.24
C ALA A 7 -9.07 -7.88 -4.82
N ASP A 8 -8.49 -8.48 -5.89
CA ASP A 8 -9.11 -9.60 -6.60
C ASP A 8 -9.39 -10.76 -5.63
N THR A 9 -10.64 -10.84 -5.19
CA THR A 9 -11.14 -11.88 -4.28
C THR A 9 -11.09 -13.27 -4.90
N THR A 10 -10.82 -13.36 -6.21
CA THR A 10 -10.59 -14.60 -6.97
C THR A 10 -9.11 -14.85 -7.27
N ALA A 11 -8.24 -13.88 -7.05
CA ALA A 11 -6.79 -14.08 -7.13
C ALA A 11 -6.32 -14.91 -5.93
N ASP A 12 -5.40 -15.83 -6.20
CA ASP A 12 -4.81 -16.71 -5.20
C ASP A 12 -3.89 -15.87 -4.29
N ALA A 13 -4.49 -15.23 -3.28
CA ALA A 13 -3.74 -14.45 -2.31
C ALA A 13 -2.87 -15.41 -1.49
N PRO A 14 -1.55 -15.17 -1.38
CA PRO A 14 -0.69 -16.05 -0.59
C PRO A 14 -1.18 -16.08 0.86
N ASP A 15 -1.26 -17.29 1.43
CA ASP A 15 -1.63 -17.49 2.82
C ASP A 15 -0.82 -16.53 3.72
N PRO A 16 -1.49 -15.67 4.52
CA PRO A 16 -0.80 -14.71 5.38
C PRO A 16 0.24 -15.35 6.31
N ALA A 17 -0.01 -16.57 6.80
CA ALA A 17 0.91 -17.27 7.69
C ALA A 17 2.14 -17.77 6.91
N ALA A 18 1.93 -18.41 5.76
CA ALA A 18 3.02 -18.82 4.87
C ALA A 18 3.87 -17.63 4.40
N LYS A 19 3.22 -16.51 4.06
CA LYS A 19 3.90 -15.27 3.69
C LYS A 19 4.78 -14.75 4.83
N ALA A 20 4.23 -14.63 6.04
CA ALA A 20 4.99 -14.15 7.19
C ALA A 20 6.15 -15.09 7.57
N ALA A 21 6.01 -16.39 7.32
CA ALA A 21 7.10 -17.35 7.49
C ALA A 21 8.22 -17.14 6.46
N ALA A 22 7.86 -17.00 5.18
CA ALA A 22 8.82 -16.73 4.12
C ALA A 22 9.56 -15.40 4.31
N GLU A 23 8.86 -14.35 4.74
CA GLU A 23 9.46 -13.04 5.03
C GLU A 23 10.44 -13.13 6.21
N ARG A 24 10.11 -13.89 7.27
CA ARG A 24 11.03 -14.11 8.40
C ARG A 24 12.28 -14.90 8.01
N GLU A 25 12.13 -15.93 7.18
CA GLU A 25 13.25 -16.71 6.65
C GLU A 25 14.16 -15.83 5.79
N ALA A 26 13.58 -15.08 4.84
CA ALA A 26 14.34 -14.17 3.99
C ALA A 26 15.09 -13.11 4.81
N MET A 27 14.43 -12.51 5.81
CA MET A 27 15.09 -11.54 6.69
C MET A 27 16.17 -12.18 7.55
N ALA A 28 16.03 -13.45 7.94
CA ALA A 28 17.08 -14.17 8.65
C ALA A 28 18.35 -14.32 7.79
N ASP A 29 18.18 -14.67 6.52
CA ASP A 29 19.30 -14.85 5.58
C ASP A 29 19.94 -13.52 5.17
N LEU A 30 19.12 -12.53 4.79
CA LEU A 30 19.60 -11.23 4.32
C LEU A 30 20.29 -10.41 5.41
N THR A 31 19.91 -10.60 6.67
CA THR A 31 20.47 -9.85 7.80
C THR A 31 21.57 -10.59 8.55
N ASP A 32 21.91 -11.83 8.19
CA ASP A 32 23.00 -12.60 8.80
C ASP A 32 24.34 -11.81 8.89
N PRO A 33 24.79 -11.08 7.86
CA PRO A 33 26.02 -10.30 7.96
C PRO A 33 25.85 -8.93 8.67
N LEU A 34 24.64 -8.57 9.10
CA LEU A 34 24.30 -7.26 9.64
C LEU A 34 24.12 -7.30 11.17
N PRO A 35 24.22 -6.15 11.87
CA PRO A 35 23.97 -6.13 13.31
C PRO A 35 22.53 -6.52 13.66
N ASP A 36 22.35 -7.25 14.77
CA ASP A 36 21.05 -7.76 15.26
C ASP A 36 19.94 -6.71 15.31
N ARG A 37 20.30 -5.44 15.51
CA ARG A 37 19.35 -4.32 15.52
C ARG A 37 18.47 -4.26 14.26
N ILE A 38 18.97 -4.71 13.11
CA ILE A 38 18.22 -4.72 11.85
C ILE A 38 17.11 -5.78 11.90
N ARG A 39 17.46 -7.01 12.32
CA ARG A 39 16.49 -8.09 12.53
C ARG A 39 15.45 -7.72 13.59
N ASN A 40 15.88 -7.09 14.67
CA ASN A 40 15.00 -6.63 15.74
C ASN A 40 14.05 -5.53 15.26
N ALA A 41 14.53 -4.55 14.48
CA ALA A 41 13.68 -3.50 13.91
C ALA A 41 12.64 -4.07 12.93
N PHE A 42 13.00 -5.08 12.13
CA PHE A 42 12.05 -5.78 11.26
C PHE A 42 10.97 -6.50 12.09
N ALA A 43 11.36 -7.25 13.11
CA ALA A 43 10.41 -7.94 13.98
C ALA A 43 9.46 -6.96 14.70
N GLU A 44 9.97 -5.82 15.17
CA GLU A 44 9.16 -4.75 15.78
C GLU A 44 8.14 -4.18 14.79
N TYR A 45 8.59 -3.87 13.57
CA TYR A 45 7.73 -3.35 12.49
C TYR A 45 6.62 -4.34 12.12
N GLU A 46 6.94 -5.63 11.97
CA GLU A 46 5.96 -6.66 11.61
C GLU A 46 4.91 -6.91 12.70
N ALA A 47 5.33 -6.92 13.98
CA ALA A 47 4.42 -7.12 15.10
C ALA A 47 3.37 -5.99 15.22
N ARG A 48 3.74 -4.75 14.88
CA ARG A 48 2.87 -3.55 14.97
C ARG A 48 2.30 -3.35 16.37
N GLU A 49 3.11 -3.61 17.39
CA GLU A 49 2.74 -3.50 18.81
C GLU A 49 3.25 -2.20 19.45
N THR A 50 4.25 -1.54 18.86
CA THR A 50 4.79 -0.27 19.36
C THR A 50 4.17 0.93 18.63
N PRO A 51 4.07 2.11 19.28
CA PRO A 51 3.62 3.33 18.60
C PRO A 51 4.48 3.68 17.37
N THR A 52 5.79 3.44 17.44
CA THR A 52 6.71 3.65 16.32
C THR A 52 6.42 2.71 15.15
N ALA A 53 6.23 1.42 15.40
CA ALA A 53 5.90 0.45 14.35
C ALA A 53 4.56 0.78 13.67
N VAL A 54 3.56 1.20 14.45
CA VAL A 54 2.28 1.66 13.90
C VAL A 54 2.47 2.91 13.04
N LEU A 55 3.20 3.91 13.54
CA LEU A 55 3.48 5.14 12.79
C LEU A 55 4.16 4.86 11.45
N VAL A 56 5.25 4.07 11.47
CA VAL A 56 6.00 3.72 10.26
C VAL A 56 5.11 2.95 9.28
N LYS A 57 4.26 2.04 9.77
CA LYS A 57 3.33 1.31 8.90
C LYS A 57 2.28 2.21 8.28
N GLU A 58 1.77 3.19 9.02
CA GLU A 58 0.82 4.15 8.46
C GLU A 58 1.47 5.07 7.42
N CYS A 59 2.74 5.48 7.63
CA CYS A 59 3.50 6.20 6.61
C CYS A 59 3.63 5.38 5.30
N ASP A 60 3.98 4.10 5.41
CA ASP A 60 4.06 3.19 4.25
C ASP A 60 2.72 3.10 3.49
N LEU A 61 1.60 2.98 4.21
CA LEU A 61 0.28 2.95 3.58
C LEU A 61 -0.09 4.29 2.91
N LEU A 62 0.13 5.41 3.61
CA LEU A 62 -0.18 6.74 3.09
C LEU A 62 0.71 7.10 1.89
N ASP A 63 1.95 6.62 1.83
CA ASP A 63 2.85 6.81 0.69
C ASP A 63 2.30 6.15 -0.57
N THR A 64 1.71 4.94 -0.45
CA THR A 64 1.04 4.30 -1.60
C THR A 64 -0.16 5.11 -2.12
N CYS A 65 -0.94 5.74 -1.23
CA CYS A 65 -2.02 6.66 -1.63
C CYS A 65 -1.47 7.93 -2.31
N LEU A 66 -0.35 8.46 -1.82
CA LEU A 66 0.31 9.60 -2.45
C LEU A 66 0.86 9.24 -3.84
N GLN A 67 1.45 8.05 -3.98
CA GLN A 67 1.90 7.55 -5.27
C GLN A 67 0.74 7.42 -6.27
N ALA A 68 -0.42 6.93 -5.82
CA ALA A 68 -1.62 6.87 -6.65
C ALA A 68 -2.06 8.26 -7.15
N LEU A 69 -2.10 9.27 -6.28
CA LEU A 69 -2.36 10.65 -6.65
C LEU A 69 -1.35 11.19 -7.69
N VAL A 70 -0.07 10.91 -7.51
CA VAL A 70 0.98 11.36 -8.44
C VAL A 70 0.82 10.69 -9.81
N TYR A 71 0.43 9.41 -9.85
CA TYR A 71 0.20 8.70 -11.09
C TYR A 71 -1.01 9.22 -11.85
N GLU A 72 -2.10 9.51 -11.15
CA GLU A 72 -3.28 10.13 -11.75
C GLU A 72 -2.95 11.48 -12.37
N ARG A 73 -2.27 12.37 -11.61
CA ARG A 73 -1.86 13.70 -12.09
C ARG A 73 -0.95 13.69 -13.31
N ALA A 74 -0.11 12.66 -13.42
CA ALA A 74 0.87 12.57 -14.48
C ALA A 74 0.32 11.86 -15.73
N GLU A 75 -0.98 11.47 -15.73
CA GLU A 75 -1.59 10.60 -16.74
C GLU A 75 -0.72 9.38 -17.03
N ARG A 76 0.02 8.91 -16.02
CA ARG A 76 0.99 7.82 -16.17
C ARG A 76 0.33 6.46 -16.26
N TYR A 77 -1.00 6.44 -16.11
CA TYR A 77 -1.81 5.26 -16.19
C TYR A 77 -2.86 5.46 -17.29
N ASP A 78 -2.60 4.90 -18.46
CA ASP A 78 -3.63 4.67 -19.47
C ASP A 78 -4.19 3.24 -19.24
N PRO A 79 -5.45 3.09 -18.80
CA PRO A 79 -6.08 1.78 -18.66
C PRO A 79 -6.11 0.97 -19.97
N ALA A 80 -6.02 1.63 -21.13
CA ALA A 80 -5.98 1.00 -22.45
C ALA A 80 -4.57 0.51 -22.85
N GLU A 81 -3.50 1.04 -22.24
CA GLU A 81 -2.12 0.57 -22.45
C GLU A 81 -1.71 -0.53 -21.45
N GLY A 82 -2.49 -0.74 -20.38
CA GLY A 82 -2.30 -1.77 -19.37
C GLY A 82 -3.04 -3.09 -19.63
N ASP A 83 -2.90 -4.06 -18.72
CA ASP A 83 -3.77 -5.24 -18.68
C ASP A 83 -5.17 -4.79 -18.20
N PRO A 84 -6.23 -4.86 -19.04
CA PRO A 84 -7.58 -4.43 -18.68
C PRO A 84 -8.13 -5.15 -17.45
N GLU A 85 -7.58 -6.32 -17.14
CA GLU A 85 -8.03 -7.18 -16.06
C GLU A 85 -7.35 -6.86 -14.71
N ALA A 86 -6.31 -6.01 -14.71
CA ALA A 86 -5.55 -5.67 -13.50
C ALA A 86 -6.35 -4.91 -12.43
N PHE A 87 -7.52 -4.35 -12.79
CA PHE A 87 -8.36 -3.53 -11.90
C PHE A 87 -9.82 -3.97 -11.91
N ARG A 88 -10.09 -5.27 -12.08
CA ARG A 88 -11.47 -5.82 -12.17
C ARG A 88 -12.39 -5.44 -11.00
N GLU A 89 -11.84 -5.19 -9.81
CA GLU A 89 -12.63 -4.97 -8.58
C GLU A 89 -12.77 -3.49 -8.16
N TYR A 90 -11.91 -2.60 -8.67
CA TYR A 90 -11.93 -1.16 -8.33
C TYR A 90 -11.65 -0.29 -9.56
N ALA A 91 -12.31 0.86 -9.66
CA ALA A 91 -12.05 1.80 -10.75
C ALA A 91 -10.68 2.47 -10.55
N ALA A 92 -9.75 2.30 -11.50
CA ALA A 92 -8.42 2.93 -11.46
C ALA A 92 -7.66 2.63 -10.14
N LEU A 93 -7.01 3.61 -9.54
CA LEU A 93 -6.12 3.44 -8.38
C LEU A 93 -6.88 3.47 -7.02
N ASP A 94 -8.21 3.34 -7.03
CA ASP A 94 -9.07 3.41 -5.85
C ASP A 94 -8.74 2.33 -4.80
N GLU A 95 -8.21 1.17 -5.22
CA GLU A 95 -7.82 0.06 -4.35
C GLU A 95 -6.84 0.50 -3.24
N PHE A 96 -5.88 1.37 -3.57
CA PHE A 96 -4.89 1.84 -2.60
C PHE A 96 -5.54 2.63 -1.47
N PHE A 97 -6.60 3.39 -1.76
CA PHE A 97 -7.34 4.16 -0.77
C PHE A 97 -8.23 3.24 0.09
N GLU A 98 -8.97 2.32 -0.54
CA GLU A 98 -9.88 1.39 0.12
C GLU A 98 -9.16 0.43 1.08
N THR A 99 -8.00 -0.08 0.68
CA THR A 99 -7.20 -0.98 1.52
C THR A 99 -6.48 -0.23 2.64
N THR A 100 -6.07 1.02 2.40
CA THR A 100 -5.38 1.85 3.40
C THR A 100 -6.30 2.27 4.53
N VAL A 101 -7.50 2.80 4.25
CA VAL A 101 -8.39 3.36 5.28
C VAL A 101 -8.73 2.35 6.38
N ARG A 102 -8.90 1.08 6.02
CA ARG A 102 -9.23 -0.03 6.95
C ARG A 102 -8.09 -0.37 7.92
N ARG A 103 -6.87 0.07 7.61
CA ARG A 103 -5.64 -0.31 8.32
C ARG A 103 -5.10 0.81 9.21
N LEU A 104 -5.62 2.03 9.06
CA LEU A 104 -5.23 3.19 9.86
C LEU A 104 -5.80 3.09 11.29
N ARG A 105 -4.91 3.18 12.27
CA ARG A 105 -5.17 3.13 13.70
C ARG A 105 -5.19 4.52 14.32
N THR A 106 -4.37 5.45 13.83
CA THR A 106 -4.22 6.79 14.42
C THR A 106 -5.16 7.82 13.79
N GLU A 107 -5.56 8.82 14.58
CA GLU A 107 -6.35 9.97 14.09
C GLU A 107 -5.55 10.81 13.09
N THR A 108 -4.26 11.01 13.35
CA THR A 108 -3.35 11.71 12.43
C THR A 108 -3.28 11.02 11.08
N GLY A 109 -3.13 9.69 11.06
CA GLY A 109 -3.11 8.90 9.84
C GLY A 109 -4.41 9.06 9.03
N ARG A 110 -5.56 9.02 9.70
CA ARG A 110 -6.88 9.24 9.07
C ARG A 110 -7.02 10.65 8.50
N SER A 111 -6.58 11.68 9.22
CA SER A 111 -6.64 13.06 8.73
C SER A 111 -5.75 13.29 7.52
N VAL A 112 -4.55 12.69 7.48
CA VAL A 112 -3.68 12.76 6.29
C VAL A 112 -4.31 12.00 5.12
N PHE A 113 -4.86 10.81 5.38
CA PHE A 113 -5.58 10.02 4.37
C PHE A 113 -6.71 10.80 3.71
N GLU A 114 -7.58 11.44 4.50
CA GLU A 114 -8.72 12.22 4.00
C GLU A 114 -8.24 13.31 3.02
N ARG A 115 -7.19 14.04 3.39
CA ARG A 115 -6.61 15.10 2.54
C ARG A 115 -6.00 14.57 1.25
N LEU A 116 -5.40 13.38 1.26
CA LEU A 116 -4.87 12.75 0.05
C LEU A 116 -6.02 12.26 -0.84
N HIS A 117 -7.05 11.66 -0.25
CA HIS A 117 -8.18 11.11 -0.97
C HIS A 117 -9.03 12.19 -1.63
N GLU A 118 -9.27 13.32 -0.96
CA GLU A 118 -9.94 14.49 -1.55
C GLU A 118 -9.19 14.97 -2.79
N ARG A 119 -7.86 15.18 -2.68
CA ARG A 119 -7.04 15.62 -3.82
C ARG A 119 -7.08 14.62 -4.97
N TYR A 120 -7.03 13.33 -4.70
CA TYR A 120 -7.10 12.31 -5.73
C TYR A 120 -8.45 12.33 -6.46
N ARG A 121 -9.56 12.47 -5.74
CA ARG A 121 -10.90 12.59 -6.34
C ARG A 121 -11.03 13.83 -7.21
N ASP A 122 -10.46 14.96 -6.79
CA ASP A 122 -10.45 16.19 -7.58
C ASP A 122 -9.73 15.97 -8.91
N GLU A 123 -8.53 15.38 -8.92
CA GLU A 123 -7.77 15.08 -10.15
C GLU A 123 -8.53 14.09 -11.06
N ARG A 124 -9.13 13.04 -10.48
CA ARG A 124 -9.98 12.09 -11.22
C ARG A 124 -11.16 12.78 -11.92
N SER A 125 -11.77 13.75 -11.25
CA SER A 125 -12.92 14.48 -11.80
C SER A 125 -12.52 15.39 -12.96
N ILE A 126 -11.30 15.94 -12.94
CA ILE A 126 -10.74 16.76 -14.01
C ILE A 126 -10.46 15.87 -15.24
N GLY A 127 -9.73 14.76 -15.06
CA GLY A 127 -9.40 13.86 -16.17
C GLY A 127 -10.59 13.12 -16.79
N SER A 128 -11.75 13.08 -16.12
CA SER A 128 -12.99 12.49 -16.67
C SER A 128 -13.85 13.49 -17.46
N ALA A 129 -13.51 14.79 -17.44
CA ALA A 129 -14.27 15.86 -18.08
C ALA A 129 -13.68 16.33 -19.43
N GLU A 130 -12.50 15.83 -19.79
CA GLU A 130 -11.83 16.04 -21.10
C GLU A 130 -12.12 14.88 -22.07
#